data_AF-A0AAV8C8R0-F1
#
_entry.id   AF-A0AAV8C8R0-F1
#
_cell.length_a   1.000
_cell.length_b   1.000
_cell.length_c   1.000
_cell.angle_alpha   90.00
_cell.angle_beta   90.00
_cell.angle_gamma   90.00
#
_symmetry.space_group_name_H-M   'P 1'
#
loop_
_entity.id
_entity.type
_entity.pdbx_description
1 polymer ?
#
loop_
_entity_poly.entity_id
_entity_poly.type
_entity_poly.pdbx_seq_one_letter_code
_entity_poly.pdbx_strand_id
1 'polypeptide(L)'
;MAKALICFGLLSLAIILGVSSMAGLTTADRDCTNDMKNLATKCMPYVTYPPNPKIAPSKECCGVVQKCDMKCICDHITKEIEKLICMEKVVYVANSCGRPLVKGSKCGSKRSANLHIRYQVPPI
;
A
#
# COMPACT_ATOMS: atom_id res chain seq x y z
N MET A 1 -21.46 -19.28 -35.14
CA MET A 1 -20.35 -20.15 -35.57
C MET A 1 -20.63 -20.61 -36.99
N ALA A 2 -20.20 -19.85 -38.00
CA ALA A 2 -20.37 -20.18 -39.43
C ALA A 2 -19.60 -19.23 -40.38
N LYS A 3 -19.16 -18.05 -39.91
CA LYS A 3 -18.39 -17.09 -40.72
C LYS A 3 -16.88 -17.35 -40.77
N ALA A 4 -16.36 -18.30 -39.99
CA ALA A 4 -14.92 -18.56 -39.85
C ALA A 4 -14.38 -19.68 -40.78
N LEU A 5 -15.23 -20.29 -41.61
CA LEU A 5 -14.90 -21.49 -42.40
C LEU A 5 -14.72 -21.27 -43.90
N ILE A 6 -14.84 -20.03 -44.41
CA ILE A 6 -14.80 -19.75 -45.87
C ILE A 6 -13.49 -19.07 -46.32
N CYS A 7 -12.64 -18.59 -45.41
CA CYS A 7 -11.35 -17.96 -45.77
C CYS A 7 -10.14 -18.88 -45.60
N PHE A 8 -10.37 -20.20 -45.51
CA PHE A 8 -9.31 -21.22 -45.37
C PHE A 8 -8.70 -21.68 -46.71
N GLY A 9 -9.23 -21.22 -47.84
CA GLY A 9 -8.70 -21.56 -49.16
C GLY A 9 -8.13 -20.34 -49.85
N LEU A 10 -6.81 -20.33 -50.05
CA LEU A 10 -6.13 -19.60 -51.13
C LEU A 10 -5.87 -18.10 -50.95
N LEU A 11 -5.08 -17.73 -49.93
CA LEU A 11 -4.09 -16.66 -50.14
C LEU A 11 -2.82 -16.95 -49.35
N SER A 12 -1.92 -17.65 -50.03
CA SER A 12 -0.59 -18.00 -49.62
C SER A 12 0.34 -16.79 -49.43
N LEU A 13 1.19 -16.93 -48.40
CA LEU A 13 2.56 -16.42 -48.25
C LEU A 13 2.80 -14.99 -47.70
N ALA A 14 3.71 -14.95 -46.71
CA ALA A 14 4.21 -13.82 -45.91
C ALA A 14 3.26 -13.39 -44.78
N ILE A 15 3.60 -13.41 -43.50
CA ILE A 15 4.72 -12.70 -42.87
C ILE A 15 5.13 -13.40 -41.55
N ILE A 16 6.38 -13.86 -41.53
CA ILE A 16 7.42 -13.82 -40.48
C ILE A 16 7.01 -13.91 -38.99
N LEU A 17 7.59 -14.91 -38.34
CA LEU A 17 7.67 -15.17 -36.89
C LEU A 17 8.01 -13.91 -36.08
N GLY A 18 7.16 -13.59 -35.10
CA GLY A 18 7.37 -12.52 -34.14
C GLY A 18 6.56 -12.73 -32.86
N VAL A 19 6.52 -13.95 -32.32
CA VAL A 19 6.01 -14.19 -30.96
C VAL A 19 7.08 -13.78 -29.95
N SER A 20 7.31 -12.47 -29.85
CA SER A 20 8.07 -11.90 -28.73
C SER A 20 7.25 -12.07 -27.47
N SER A 21 7.60 -13.09 -26.70
CA SER A 21 7.14 -13.29 -25.33
C SER A 21 7.64 -12.11 -24.50
N MET A 22 6.74 -11.23 -24.06
CA MET A 22 7.02 -10.38 -22.91
C MET A 22 6.07 -10.77 -21.79
N ALA A 23 6.65 -11.48 -20.83
CA ALA A 23 6.15 -11.64 -19.49
C ALA A 23 5.89 -10.24 -18.88
N GLY A 24 4.63 -9.83 -18.87
CA GLY A 24 4.16 -8.77 -17.99
C GLY A 24 4.06 -9.34 -16.58
N LEU A 25 5.09 -9.12 -15.78
CA LEU A 25 5.13 -9.37 -14.36
C LEU A 25 4.03 -8.54 -13.67
N THR A 26 2.81 -9.07 -13.54
CA THR A 26 1.89 -8.52 -12.53
C THR A 26 2.30 -9.15 -11.21
N THR A 27 3.31 -8.55 -10.58
CA THR A 27 3.48 -8.65 -9.13
C THR A 27 2.11 -8.51 -8.52
N ALA A 28 1.71 -9.47 -7.69
CA ALA A 28 0.42 -9.51 -7.02
C ALA A 28 -0.01 -8.10 -6.58
N ASP A 29 -0.85 -7.45 -7.40
CA ASP A 29 -1.52 -6.22 -7.05
C ASP A 29 -2.55 -6.64 -6.01
N ARG A 30 -2.08 -6.76 -4.76
CA ARG A 30 -2.99 -6.82 -3.63
C ARG A 30 -3.76 -5.52 -3.74
N ASP A 31 -5.07 -5.63 -3.91
CA ASP A 31 -5.95 -4.47 -4.07
C ASP A 31 -5.66 -3.44 -2.96
N CYS A 32 -4.87 -2.44 -3.33
CA CYS A 32 -4.36 -1.45 -2.41
C CYS A 32 -5.49 -0.60 -1.83
N THR A 33 -6.56 -0.44 -2.60
CA THR A 33 -7.78 0.22 -2.14
C THR A 33 -8.41 -0.58 -1.01
N ASN A 34 -8.46 -1.90 -1.13
CA ASN A 34 -8.95 -2.78 -0.07
C ASN A 34 -8.03 -2.76 1.16
N ASP A 35 -6.72 -2.76 0.98
CA ASP A 35 -5.76 -2.64 2.10
C ASP A 35 -5.92 -1.31 2.85
N MET A 36 -6.06 -0.20 2.13
CA MET A 36 -6.35 1.12 2.70
C MET A 36 -7.66 1.13 3.48
N LYS A 37 -8.73 0.56 2.91
CA LYS A 37 -10.04 0.45 3.58
C LYS A 37 -9.97 -0.41 4.84
N ASN A 38 -9.26 -1.54 4.79
CA ASN A 38 -9.10 -2.43 5.93
C ASN A 38 -8.28 -1.77 7.03
N LEU A 39 -7.20 -1.04 6.69
CA LEU A 39 -6.45 -0.26 7.67
C LEU A 39 -7.31 0.85 8.30
N ALA A 40 -8.05 1.61 7.49
CA ALA A 40 -8.93 2.65 8.01
C ALA A 40 -10.01 2.06 8.94
N THR A 41 -10.56 0.90 8.58
CA THR A 41 -11.62 0.26 9.38
C THR A 41 -11.09 -0.37 10.67
N LYS A 42 -9.93 -1.03 10.62
CA LYS A 42 -9.42 -1.85 11.73
C LYS A 42 -8.37 -1.15 12.59
N CYS A 43 -7.65 -0.18 12.03
CA CYS A 43 -6.49 0.43 12.69
C CYS A 43 -6.65 1.91 13.06
N MET A 44 -7.60 2.64 12.45
CA MET A 44 -7.79 4.08 12.71
C MET A 44 -7.83 4.48 14.20
N PRO A 45 -8.55 3.80 15.11
CA PRO A 45 -8.58 4.21 16.53
C PRO A 45 -7.21 4.12 17.24
N TYR A 46 -6.25 3.38 16.69
CA TYR A 46 -4.92 3.22 17.28
C TYR A 46 -3.90 4.20 16.71
N VAL A 47 -4.20 4.87 15.59
CA VAL A 47 -3.24 5.69 14.84
C VAL A 47 -3.62 7.17 14.75
N THR A 48 -4.75 7.60 15.30
CA THR A 48 -5.18 9.01 15.29
C THR A 48 -4.55 9.83 16.42
N TYR A 49 -4.48 11.15 16.23
CA TYR A 49 -4.11 12.09 17.30
C TYR A 49 -5.08 12.03 18.48
N PRO A 50 -4.65 12.43 19.70
CA PRO A 50 -3.30 12.89 20.10
C PRO A 50 -2.25 11.75 20.17
N PRO A 51 -0.93 12.04 20.29
CA PRO A 51 0.12 11.01 20.34
C PRO A 51 0.03 10.08 21.56
N ASN A 52 -0.54 10.56 22.67
CA ASN A 52 -0.77 9.79 23.89
C ASN A 52 -2.27 9.77 24.26
N PRO A 53 -2.77 8.68 24.86
CA PRO A 53 -2.07 7.44 25.14
C PRO A 53 -1.85 6.60 23.87
N LYS A 54 -0.80 5.77 23.87
CA LYS A 54 -0.59 4.71 22.89
C LYS A 54 -1.37 3.48 23.34
N ILE A 55 -2.38 3.09 22.56
CA ILE A 55 -3.25 1.95 22.86
C ILE A 55 -2.78 0.77 22.02
N ALA A 56 -2.60 -0.38 22.65
CA ALA A 56 -2.18 -1.60 21.96
C ALA A 56 -3.18 -1.96 20.83
N PRO A 57 -2.70 -2.27 19.61
CA PRO A 57 -3.57 -2.60 18.49
C PRO A 57 -4.30 -3.92 18.71
N SER A 58 -5.51 -4.04 18.15
CA SER A 58 -6.24 -5.31 18.14
C SER A 58 -5.56 -6.36 17.26
N LYS A 59 -5.88 -7.63 17.49
CA LYS A 59 -5.45 -8.74 16.61
C LYS A 59 -5.88 -8.52 15.16
N GLU A 60 -7.07 -7.95 14.95
CA GLU A 60 -7.57 -7.63 13.60
C GLU A 60 -6.72 -6.55 12.94
N CYS A 61 -6.39 -5.46 13.64
CA CYS A 61 -5.50 -4.43 13.11
C CYS A 61 -4.13 -5.02 12.75
N CYS A 62 -3.52 -5.81 13.64
CA CYS A 62 -2.24 -6.44 13.32
C CYS A 62 -2.31 -7.42 12.15
N GLY A 63 -3.42 -8.16 12.00
CA GLY A 63 -3.63 -9.04 10.85
C GLY A 63 -3.63 -8.28 9.51
N VAL A 64 -4.17 -7.06 9.48
CA VAL A 64 -4.10 -6.18 8.29
C VAL A 64 -2.68 -5.62 8.12
N VAL A 65 -2.10 -5.06 9.18
CA VAL A 65 -0.74 -4.48 9.16
C VAL A 65 0.30 -5.48 8.67
N GLN A 66 0.17 -6.76 8.98
CA GLN A 66 1.11 -7.79 8.55
C GLN A 66 1.02 -8.14 7.06
N LYS A 67 -0.14 -7.91 6.44
CA LYS A 67 -0.44 -8.40 5.07
C LYS A 67 -0.51 -7.29 4.02
N CYS A 68 -0.73 -6.06 4.44
CA CYS A 68 -0.99 -4.97 3.51
C CYS A 68 0.23 -4.59 2.66
N ASP A 69 -0.02 -4.04 1.47
CA ASP A 69 1.01 -3.42 0.65
C ASP A 69 1.39 -2.03 1.21
N MET A 70 2.38 -2.02 2.11
CA MET A 70 2.88 -0.80 2.74
C MET A 70 3.41 0.21 1.73
N LYS A 71 3.99 -0.23 0.60
CA LYS A 71 4.50 0.70 -0.41
C LYS A 71 3.32 1.42 -1.05
N CYS A 72 2.32 0.68 -1.51
CA CYS A 72 1.15 1.29 -2.14
C CYS A 72 0.39 2.21 -1.16
N ILE A 73 0.14 1.74 0.07
CA ILE A 73 -0.51 2.56 1.12
C ILE A 73 0.22 3.90 1.28
N CYS A 74 1.55 3.87 1.39
CA CYS A 74 2.35 5.06 1.57
C CYS A 74 2.33 6.03 0.39
N ASP A 75 2.10 5.54 -0.82
CA ASP A 75 1.92 6.37 -2.02
C ASP A 75 0.54 7.06 -2.01
N HIS A 76 -0.45 6.51 -1.28
CA HIS A 76 -1.79 7.09 -1.11
C HIS A 76 -1.95 8.01 0.12
N ILE A 77 -0.96 8.07 1.01
CA ILE A 77 -0.99 9.00 2.15
C ILE A 77 -0.79 10.43 1.65
N THR A 78 -1.85 11.23 1.68
CA THR A 78 -1.82 12.66 1.36
C THR A 78 -1.59 13.52 2.61
N LYS A 79 -1.35 14.82 2.43
CA LYS A 79 -1.19 15.77 3.55
C LYS A 79 -2.46 15.87 4.41
N GLU A 80 -3.63 15.66 3.81
CA GLU A 80 -4.92 15.64 4.50
C GLU A 80 -5.00 14.42 5.41
N ILE A 81 -4.57 13.25 4.95
CA ILE A 81 -4.51 12.04 5.78
C ILE A 81 -3.50 12.20 6.91
N GLU A 82 -2.33 12.80 6.63
CA GLU A 82 -1.31 13.09 7.66
C GLU A 82 -1.79 14.02 8.78
N LYS A 83 -2.83 14.83 8.56
CA LYS A 83 -3.46 15.64 9.60
C LYS A 83 -4.39 14.81 10.51
N LEU A 84 -4.91 13.69 10.00
CA LEU A 84 -5.82 12.80 10.73
C LEU A 84 -5.05 11.74 11.53
N ILE A 85 -3.94 11.24 10.99
CA ILE A 85 -3.14 10.19 11.61
C ILE A 85 -1.88 10.73 12.30
N CYS A 86 -1.63 10.24 13.51
CA CYS A 86 -0.43 10.50 14.27
C CYS A 86 0.64 9.46 13.90
N MET A 87 1.69 9.89 13.20
CA MET A 87 2.76 8.98 12.76
C MET A 87 3.51 8.33 13.93
N GLU A 88 3.55 8.95 15.11
CA GLU A 88 4.10 8.31 16.31
C GLU A 88 3.35 7.04 16.68
N LYS A 89 2.02 7.10 16.57
CA LYS A 89 1.16 5.95 16.80
C LYS A 89 1.23 4.94 15.65
N VAL A 90 1.38 5.38 14.40
CA VAL A 90 1.64 4.47 13.27
C VAL A 90 2.91 3.65 13.51
N VAL A 91 3.99 4.28 13.95
CA VAL A 91 5.24 3.56 14.31
C VAL A 91 5.02 2.63 15.49
N TYR A 92 4.31 3.07 16.53
CA TYR A 92 3.98 2.22 17.68
C TYR A 92 3.18 0.97 17.27
N VAL A 93 2.13 1.13 16.44
CA VAL A 93 1.32 0.02 15.92
C VAL A 93 2.15 -0.92 15.06
N ALA A 94 2.96 -0.39 14.14
CA ALA A 94 3.84 -1.18 13.28
C ALA A 94 4.81 -2.04 14.10
N ASN A 95 5.45 -1.45 15.12
CA ASN A 95 6.33 -2.17 16.05
C ASN A 95 5.56 -3.23 16.86
N SER A 96 4.41 -2.86 17.41
CA SER A 96 3.59 -3.75 18.25
C SER A 96 3.05 -4.96 17.46
N CYS A 97 2.79 -4.79 16.17
CA CYS A 97 2.33 -5.86 15.28
C CYS A 97 3.47 -6.68 14.65
N GLY A 98 4.73 -6.40 15.01
CA GLY A 98 5.90 -7.15 14.52
C GLY A 98 6.31 -6.83 13.07
N ARG A 99 5.89 -5.68 12.53
CA ARG A 99 6.26 -5.22 11.19
C ARG A 99 6.79 -3.77 11.25
N PRO A 100 7.98 -3.55 11.85
CA PRO A 100 8.53 -2.21 12.03
C PRO A 100 8.78 -1.51 10.67
N LEU A 101 8.55 -0.21 10.62
CA LEU A 101 8.86 0.58 9.43
C LEU A 101 10.38 0.65 9.24
N VAL A 102 10.83 0.44 8.00
CA VAL A 102 12.24 0.63 7.64
C VAL A 102 12.64 2.08 7.93
N LYS A 103 13.76 2.27 8.63
CA LYS A 103 14.27 3.61 8.94
C LYS A 103 14.46 4.40 7.64
N GLY A 104 13.93 5.61 7.61
CA GLY A 104 14.02 6.47 6.42
C GLY A 104 13.04 6.19 5.29
N SER A 105 12.16 5.19 5.42
CA SER A 105 11.06 5.00 4.48
C SER A 105 10.19 6.26 4.38
N LYS A 106 9.74 6.59 3.17
CA LYS A 106 8.85 7.72 2.92
C LYS A 106 7.41 7.23 2.89
N CYS A 107 6.50 7.97 3.53
CA CYS A 107 5.07 7.72 3.52
C CYS A 107 4.37 9.07 3.42
N GLY A 108 3.69 9.33 2.30
CA GLY A 108 3.25 10.67 1.95
C GLY A 108 4.40 11.69 1.90
N SER A 109 4.24 12.79 2.63
CA SER A 109 5.27 13.82 2.83
C SER A 109 6.22 13.53 3.99
N LYS A 110 5.92 12.56 4.87
CA LYS A 110 6.73 12.21 6.04
C LYS A 110 7.78 11.12 5.74
N ARG A 111 8.84 11.09 6.55
CA ARG A 111 9.89 10.04 6.53
C ARG A 111 10.01 9.38 7.89
N SER A 112 10.15 8.05 7.91
CA SER A 112 10.40 7.21 9.10
C SER A 112 11.81 7.43 9.70
N ALA A 113 12.69 8.20 9.04
CA ALA A 113 14.08 8.41 9.45
C ALA A 113 14.25 9.09 10.81
N ASN A 114 13.22 9.76 11.35
CA ASN A 114 13.47 10.67 12.47
C ASN A 114 12.27 10.96 13.39
N LEU A 115 11.57 9.91 13.82
CA LEU A 115 10.45 10.06 14.74
C LEU A 115 10.87 10.53 16.15
N HIS A 116 12.15 10.45 16.52
CA HIS A 116 12.65 10.98 17.80
C HIS A 116 13.13 12.45 17.72
N ILE A 117 13.35 13.05 16.53
CA ILE A 117 13.94 14.41 16.42
C ILE A 117 13.00 15.44 15.78
N ARG A 118 11.88 15.04 15.13
CA ARG A 118 11.02 16.00 14.38
C ARG A 118 9.57 16.18 14.83
N TYR A 119 9.10 15.54 15.92
CA TYR A 119 7.75 15.77 16.45
C TYR A 119 7.71 16.77 17.62
N GLN A 120 8.61 17.76 17.64
CA GLN A 120 8.32 19.00 18.33
C GLN A 120 7.15 19.69 17.60
N VAL A 121 5.93 19.43 18.10
CA VAL A 121 4.77 20.32 18.21
C VAL A 121 4.49 21.26 17.01
N PRO A 122 3.37 21.13 16.27
CA PRO A 122 2.86 22.26 15.51
C PRO A 122 2.45 23.38 16.49
N PRO A 123 2.93 24.62 16.34
CA PRO A 123 2.45 25.73 17.16
C PRO A 123 0.97 25.97 16.86
N ILE A 124 0.19 26.19 17.91
CA ILE A 124 -1.15 26.81 17.86
C ILE A 124 -0.95 28.31 17.77
#